data_AF-A0A1Q7AIQ3-F1
#
_entry.id   AF-A0A1Q7AIQ3-F1
#
_cell.length_a   1.000
_cell.length_b   1.000
_cell.length_c   1.000
_cell.angle_alpha   90.00
_cell.angle_beta   90.00
_cell.angle_gamma   90.00
#
_symmetry.space_group_name_H-M   'P 1'
#
loop_
_entity.id
_entity.type
_entity.pdbx_description
1 polymer ?
#
loop_
_entity_poly.entity_id
_entity_poly.type
_entity_poly.pdbx_seq_one_letter_code
_entity_poly.pdbx_strand_id
1 'polypeptide(L)'
;MPHVLPPRHGGVMAAIARAPDADVCFVAHTLFEDVGSLGQLWRRIPLDAAVSARYWRIPAAEVPKDEDELITWLYDWWGRIDGWISGRVQSLDRARASAQPAES
;
A
#
# COMPACT_ATOMS: atom_id res chain seq x y z
N MET A 1 0.98 -9.96 -7.33
CA MET A 1 0.56 -9.50 -5.98
C MET A 1 1.33 -10.22 -4.87
N PRO A 2 2.67 -10.12 -4.80
CA PRO A 2 3.42 -10.67 -3.69
C PRO A 2 3.49 -9.73 -2.46
N HIS A 3 3.13 -8.44 -2.60
CA HIS A 3 3.36 -7.42 -1.56
C HIS A 3 2.12 -7.05 -0.74
N VAL A 4 0.95 -7.53 -1.15
CA VAL A 4 -0.32 -7.29 -0.46
C VAL A 4 -0.99 -8.61 -0.11
N LEU A 5 -1.55 -8.69 1.11
CA LEU A 5 -2.38 -9.83 1.50
C LEU A 5 -3.63 -9.88 0.62
N PRO A 6 -4.16 -11.09 0.32
CA PRO A 6 -5.40 -11.23 -0.42
C PRO A 6 -6.53 -10.45 0.27
N PRO A 7 -7.35 -9.70 -0.48
CA PRO A 7 -8.35 -8.79 0.07
C PRO A 7 -9.39 -9.56 0.91
N ARG A 8 -9.50 -9.20 2.19
CA ARG A 8 -10.69 -9.55 2.99
C ARG A 8 -11.81 -8.56 2.68
N HIS A 9 -12.39 -8.70 1.50
CA HIS A 9 -13.32 -7.73 0.91
C HIS A 9 -14.60 -7.51 1.74
N GLY A 10 -15.07 -8.50 2.50
CA GLY A 10 -16.33 -8.42 3.25
C GLY A 10 -16.45 -7.22 4.20
N GLY A 11 -15.36 -6.85 4.90
CA GLY A 11 -15.39 -5.69 5.81
C GLY A 11 -15.44 -4.34 5.08
N VAL A 12 -14.66 -4.20 4.00
CA VAL A 12 -14.62 -2.97 3.19
C VAL A 12 -15.93 -2.78 2.45
N MET A 13 -16.47 -3.84 1.85
CA MET A 13 -17.75 -3.80 1.15
C MET A 13 -18.90 -3.43 2.10
N ALA A 14 -18.93 -3.99 3.32
CA ALA A 14 -19.93 -3.63 4.32
C ALA A 14 -19.86 -2.15 4.72
N ALA A 15 -18.65 -1.58 4.83
CA ALA A 15 -18.47 -0.16 5.14
C ALA A 15 -18.96 0.74 4.00
N ILE A 16 -18.61 0.41 2.75
CA ILE A 16 -19.05 1.15 1.56
C ILE A 16 -20.58 1.08 1.42
N ALA A 17 -21.16 -0.12 1.58
CA ALA A 17 -22.61 -0.32 1.50
C ALA A 17 -23.40 0.48 2.56
N ARG A 18 -22.79 0.74 3.72
CA ARG A 18 -23.39 1.52 4.81
C ARG A 18 -23.19 3.03 4.67
N ALA A 19 -22.29 3.48 3.80
CA ALA A 19 -21.98 4.88 3.57
C ALA A 19 -21.87 5.17 2.05
N PRO A 20 -22.97 5.04 1.29
CA PRO A 20 -22.94 5.13 -0.18
C PRO A 20 -22.57 6.52 -0.73
N ASP A 21 -22.68 7.56 0.09
CA ASP A 21 -22.34 8.94 -0.26
C ASP A 21 -20.93 9.34 0.21
N ALA A 22 -20.19 8.43 0.83
CA ALA A 22 -18.84 8.69 1.32
C ALA A 22 -17.78 8.36 0.27
N ASP A 23 -16.78 9.24 0.18
CA ASP A 23 -15.60 9.00 -0.64
C ASP A 23 -14.74 7.88 -0.04
N VAL A 24 -14.15 7.07 -0.90
CA VAL A 24 -13.25 5.98 -0.50
C VAL A 24 -11.81 6.46 -0.58
N CYS A 25 -11.05 6.28 0.50
CA CYS A 25 -9.62 6.57 0.51
C CYS A 25 -8.79 5.29 0.66
N PHE A 26 -7.99 4.98 -0.37
CA PHE A 26 -6.95 3.96 -0.28
C PHE A 26 -5.67 4.57 0.28
N VAL A 27 -5.09 3.89 1.26
CA VAL A 27 -3.83 4.31 1.89
C VAL A 27 -2.83 3.20 1.73
N ALA A 28 -1.75 3.47 1.02
CA ALA A 28 -0.60 2.59 0.97
C ALA A 28 0.57 3.29 1.67
N HIS A 29 1.23 2.58 2.58
CA HIS A 29 2.38 3.09 3.30
C HIS A 29 3.46 2.01 3.37
N THR A 30 4.71 2.43 3.27
CA THR A 30 5.89 1.57 3.45
C THR A 30 6.77 2.22 4.49
N LEU A 31 7.03 1.52 5.61
CA LEU A 31 8.06 1.94 6.56
C LEU A 31 9.44 1.63 5.95
N PHE A 32 10.40 2.52 6.17
CA PHE A 32 11.79 2.31 5.78
C PHE A 32 12.31 1.04 6.47
N GLU A 33 12.63 0.01 5.67
CA GLU A 33 13.29 -1.19 6.15
C GLU A 33 14.79 -0.91 6.33
N ASP A 34 15.15 -0.35 7.48
CA ASP A 34 16.22 -0.99 8.22
C ASP A 34 15.57 -1.86 9.30
N VAL A 35 16.20 -2.98 9.64
CA VAL A 35 15.80 -4.02 10.61
C VAL A 35 14.75 -5.06 10.16
N GLY A 36 15.23 -6.29 9.98
CA GLY A 36 14.51 -7.50 9.54
C GLY A 36 13.45 -8.08 10.50
N SER A 37 12.58 -7.26 11.06
CA SER A 37 11.29 -7.64 11.67
C SER A 37 10.60 -6.39 12.22
N LEU A 38 9.28 -6.27 12.00
CA LEU A 38 8.43 -5.19 12.53
C LEU A 38 8.61 -5.00 14.06
N GLY A 39 8.93 -6.07 14.79
CA GLY A 39 9.16 -6.03 16.24
C GLY A 39 10.53 -5.44 16.64
N GLN A 40 11.54 -5.50 15.76
CA GLN A 40 12.84 -4.87 16.03
C GLN A 40 12.82 -3.36 15.76
N LEU A 41 11.96 -2.91 14.85
CA LEU A 41 11.76 -1.51 14.51
C LEU A 41 11.18 -0.69 15.69
N TRP A 42 10.25 -1.28 16.46
CA TRP A 42 9.69 -0.66 17.67
C TRP A 42 10.72 -0.41 18.78
N ARG A 43 11.87 -1.10 18.76
CA ARG A 43 12.93 -0.97 19.77
C ARG A 43 14.00 0.07 19.42
N ARG A 44 13.93 0.70 18.24
CA ARG A 44 14.97 1.64 17.74
C ARG A 44 14.51 3.09 17.59
N ILE A 45 13.42 3.49 18.22
CA ILE A 45 12.98 4.91 18.23
C ILE A 45 13.96 5.71 19.12
N PRO A 46 14.70 6.71 18.58
CA PRO A 46 14.19 7.83 17.79
C PRO A 46 14.18 7.61 16.26
N LEU A 47 13.10 8.06 15.63
CA LEU A 47 12.76 7.92 14.21
C LEU A 47 13.70 8.73 13.27
N ASP A 48 14.83 8.15 12.86
CA ASP A 48 15.59 8.67 11.70
C ASP A 48 15.14 8.05 10.35
N ALA A 49 14.08 7.23 10.36
CA ALA A 49 13.58 6.53 9.19
C ALA A 49 12.35 7.23 8.58
N ALA A 50 12.44 7.63 7.31
CA ALA A 50 11.34 8.30 6.60
C ALA A 50 10.18 7.33 6.31
N VAL A 51 8.97 7.64 6.76
CA VAL A 51 7.77 6.88 6.36
C VAL A 51 7.25 7.42 5.04
N SER A 52 7.14 6.55 4.02
CA SER A 52 6.54 6.92 2.74
C SER A 52 5.09 6.45 2.68
N ALA A 53 4.15 7.38 2.50
CA ALA A 53 2.73 7.08 2.34
C ALA A 53 2.16 7.72 1.07
N ARG A 54 1.14 7.08 0.49
CA ARG A 54 0.32 7.63 -0.58
C ARG A 54 -1.14 7.35 -0.32
N TYR A 55 -1.91 8.37 -0.64
CA TYR A 55 -3.34 8.40 -0.51
C TYR A 55 -3.94 8.53 -1.91
N TRP A 56 -4.95 7.73 -2.18
CA TRP A 56 -5.84 7.94 -3.32
C TRP A 56 -7.24 8.17 -2.78
N ARG A 57 -7.86 9.28 -3.16
CA ARG A 57 -9.25 9.58 -2.84
C ARG A 57 -10.08 9.32 -4.08
N ILE A 58 -11.13 8.52 -3.93
CA ILE A 58 -12.10 8.22 -4.97
C ILE A 58 -13.43 8.83 -4.57
N PRO A 59 -13.98 9.76 -5.36
CA PRO A 59 -15.31 10.31 -5.13
C PRO A 59 -16.37 9.21 -5.04
N ALA A 60 -17.35 9.37 -4.16
CA ALA A 60 -18.43 8.40 -3.97
C ALA A 60 -19.15 8.05 -5.29
N ALA A 61 -19.27 9.03 -6.20
CA ALA A 61 -19.88 8.85 -7.52
C ALA A 61 -19.10 7.90 -8.46
N GLU A 62 -17.81 7.67 -8.20
CA GLU A 62 -16.94 6.77 -8.97
C GLU A 62 -16.82 5.38 -8.33
N VAL A 63 -17.45 5.16 -7.17
CA VAL A 63 -17.45 3.87 -6.48
C VAL A 63 -18.60 3.01 -7.03
N PRO A 64 -18.33 1.79 -7.53
CA PRO A 64 -19.38 0.89 -8.00
C PRO A 64 -20.37 0.54 -6.89
N LYS A 65 -21.65 0.43 -7.27
CA LYS A 65 -22.75 0.08 -6.35
C LYS A 65 -23.16 -1.38 -6.44
N ASP A 66 -22.91 -2.00 -7.59
CA ASP A 66 -23.10 -3.43 -7.77
C ASP A 66 -22.02 -4.21 -7.02
N GLU A 67 -22.41 -5.35 -6.44
CA GLU A 67 -21.54 -6.14 -5.57
C GLU A 67 -20.37 -6.76 -6.35
N ASP A 68 -20.64 -7.33 -7.53
CA ASP A 68 -19.63 -7.98 -8.35
C ASP A 68 -18.67 -6.93 -8.94
N GLU A 69 -19.21 -5.79 -9.40
CA GLU A 69 -18.39 -4.67 -9.87
C GLU A 69 -17.51 -4.09 -8.76
N LEU A 70 -18.02 -3.99 -7.53
CA LEU A 70 -17.26 -3.50 -6.39
C LEU A 70 -16.12 -4.46 -6.03
N ILE A 71 -16.35 -5.78 -6.10
CA ILE A 71 -15.31 -6.79 -5.90
C ILE A 71 -14.20 -6.62 -6.93
N THR A 72 -14.54 -6.59 -8.23
CA THR A 72 -13.54 -6.39 -9.30
C THR A 72 -12.77 -5.09 -9.12
N TRP A 73 -13.47 -4.00 -8.80
CA TRP A 73 -12.85 -2.70 -8.55
C TRP A 73 -11.88 -2.71 -7.37
N LEU A 74 -12.22 -3.40 -6.27
CA LEU A 74 -11.30 -3.59 -5.14
C LEU A 74 -10.05 -4.38 -5.56
N TYR A 75 -10.20 -5.46 -6.33
CA TYR A 75 -9.05 -6.23 -6.82
C TYR A 75 -8.12 -5.39 -7.71
N ASP A 76 -8.67 -4.56 -8.59
CA ASP A 76 -7.89 -3.63 -9.42
C ASP A 76 -7.12 -2.62 -8.57
N TRP A 77 -7.74 -2.09 -7.51
CA TRP A 77 -7.07 -1.21 -6.56
C TRP A 77 -5.92 -1.88 -5.82
N TRP A 78 -6.10 -3.14 -5.41
CA TRP A 78 -5.01 -3.92 -4.83
C TRP A 78 -3.85 -4.08 -5.80
N GLY A 79 -4.11 -4.34 -7.08
CA GLY A 79 -3.07 -4.41 -8.12
C GLY A 79 -2.32 -3.09 -8.30
N ARG A 80 -3.03 -1.95 -8.28
CA ARG A 80 -2.43 -0.60 -8.34
C ARG A 80 -1.54 -0.32 -7.14
N ILE A 81 -1.98 -0.70 -5.94
CA ILE A 81 -1.22 -0.52 -4.70
C ILE A 81 0.03 -1.40 -4.72
N ASP A 82 -0.10 -2.68 -5.10
CA ASP A 82 1.02 -3.63 -5.25
C ASP A 82 2.07 -3.07 -6.22
N GLY A 83 1.64 -2.59 -7.40
CA GLY A 83 2.54 -1.97 -8.38
C GLY A 83 3.24 -0.71 -7.87
N TRP A 84 2.56 0.14 -7.09
CA TRP A 84 3.18 1.30 -6.46
C TRP A 84 4.22 0.91 -5.41
N ILE A 85 3.98 -0.16 -4.65
CA ILE A 85 4.95 -0.73 -3.71
C ILE A 85 6.16 -1.30 -4.47
N SER A 86 5.93 -2.12 -5.50
CA SER A 86 7.01 -2.73 -6.31
C SER A 86 7.89 -1.68 -6.99
N GLY A 87 7.31 -0.60 -7.52
CA GLY A 87 8.07 0.49 -8.13
C GLY A 87 9.01 1.16 -7.12
N ARG A 88 8.61 1.25 -5.84
CA ARG A 88 9.48 1.76 -4.80
C ARG A 88 10.56 0.76 -4.38
N VAL A 89 10.24 -0.51 -4.20
CA VAL A 89 11.23 -1.55 -3.90
C VAL A 89 12.35 -1.54 -4.97
N GLN A 90 11.99 -1.48 -6.25
CA GLN A 90 12.96 -1.40 -7.34
C GLN A 90 13.82 -0.13 -7.34
N SER A 91 13.23 1.03 -6.98
CA SER A 91 13.99 2.28 -6.86
C SER A 91 15.03 2.21 -5.73
N LEU A 92 14.70 1.50 -4.64
CA LEU A 92 15.59 1.28 -3.51
C LEU A 92 16.74 0.35 -3.87
N ASP A 93 16.45 -0.78 -4.53
CA ASP A 93 17.47 -1.73 -4.98
C ASP A 93 18.50 -1.04 -5.89
N ARG A 94 18.04 -0.15 -6.78
CA ARG A 94 18.90 0.65 -7.66
C ARG A 94 19.74 1.67 -6.91
N ALA A 95 19.15 2.38 -5.94
CA ALA A 95 19.89 3.32 -5.10
C ALA A 95 20.98 2.60 -4.28
N ARG A 96 20.70 1.39 -3.77
CA ARG A 96 21.67 0.57 -3.05
C ARG A 96 22.80 0.08 -3.96
N ALA A 97 22.47 -0.45 -5.14
CA ALA A 97 23.47 -0.94 -6.09
C ALA A 97 24.43 0.16 -6.58
N SER A 98 23.97 1.42 -6.62
CA SER A 98 24.81 2.58 -6.98
C SER A 98 25.62 3.15 -5.80
N ALA A 99 25.23 2.88 -4.56
CA ALA A 99 25.93 3.33 -3.35
C ALA A 99 27.02 2.36 -2.85
N GLN A 100 27.06 1.12 -3.35
CA GLN A 100 28.06 0.13 -2.99
C GLN A 100 29.31 0.32 -3.87
N PRO A 101 30.48 0.69 -3.32
CA PRO A 101 31.68 0.87 -4.13
C PRO A 101 32.12 -0.48 -4.70
N ALA A 102 32.72 -0.46 -5.90
CA ALA A 102 33.35 -1.63 -6.49
C ALA A 102 34.51 -2.09 -5.60
N GLU A 103 34.24 -3.01 -4.68
CA GLU A 103 35.29 -3.71 -3.93
C GLU A 103 36.19 -4.42 -4.95
N SER A 104 37.45 -3.97 -4.99
CA SER A 104 38.56 -4.52 -5.78
C SER A 104 39.48 -5.34 -4.88
#